data_AF-A0A436VBE9-F1
#
_entry.id   AF-A0A436VBE9-F1
#
_cell.length_a   1.000
_cell.length_b   1.000
_cell.length_c   1.000
_cell.angle_alpha   90.00
_cell.angle_beta   90.00
_cell.angle_gamma   90.00
#
_symmetry.space_group_name_H-M   'P 1'
#
loop_
_entity.id
_entity.type
_entity.pdbx_description
1 polymer ?
#
loop_
_entity_poly.entity_id
_entity_poly.type
_entity_poly.pdbx_seq_one_letter_code
_entity_poly.pdbx_strand_id
1 'polypeptide(L)'
;TIEHRVRLLRPTDELRFGLDALAETHWLPADRRLFCELWQAEVAAVPELTTSTFHIVTGLLLPIWRRLPDHDCQVYRIQTDAGERIIGRHIAPTLVATMLRKLGIDNVPTLAPEEAWTGLVEGRIGLQLADGLVLRRSRVMNDYRVELIGFTDAMVPRLKALGLIAEIISWKLRLFIPTAEQGSAMLASLLDRHRLVGVTDRTAAA
;
A
#
# COMPACT_ATOMS: atom_id res chain seq x y z
N THR A 1 -18.86 -5.08 -25.75
CA THR A 1 -19.79 -3.92 -25.74
C THR A 1 -18.94 -2.66 -25.70
N ILE A 2 -19.28 -1.61 -26.45
CA ILE A 2 -18.53 -0.35 -26.46
C ILE A 2 -18.88 0.42 -25.17
N GLU A 3 -17.88 0.85 -24.40
CA GLU A 3 -18.05 1.66 -23.20
C GLU A 3 -17.77 3.13 -23.54
N HIS A 4 -18.76 4.00 -23.33
CA HIS A 4 -18.58 5.44 -23.48
C HIS A 4 -17.89 6.02 -22.25
N ARG A 5 -16.87 6.86 -22.45
CA ARG A 5 -16.09 7.46 -21.38
C ARG A 5 -16.04 8.97 -21.47
N VAL A 6 -15.95 9.63 -20.33
CA VAL A 6 -15.75 11.07 -20.18
C VAL A 6 -14.39 11.36 -19.56
N ARG A 7 -13.79 12.50 -19.93
CA ARG A 7 -12.55 13.02 -19.33
C ARG A 7 -12.91 14.18 -18.42
N LEU A 8 -12.46 14.12 -17.17
CA LEU A 8 -12.50 15.24 -16.24
C LEU A 8 -11.09 15.83 -16.17
N LEU A 9 -10.98 17.10 -16.54
CA LEU A 9 -9.71 17.80 -16.56
C LEU A 9 -9.54 18.59 -15.27
N ARG A 10 -8.35 18.51 -14.69
CA ARG A 10 -7.87 19.36 -13.59
C ARG A 10 -6.61 20.10 -14.07
N PRO A 11 -6.19 21.17 -13.38
CA PRO A 11 -4.96 21.86 -13.74
C PRO A 11 -3.71 20.97 -13.75
N THR A 12 -3.63 19.97 -12.86
CA THR A 12 -2.46 19.09 -12.69
C THR A 12 -2.69 17.66 -13.13
N ASP A 13 -3.94 17.25 -13.39
CA ASP A 13 -4.27 15.85 -13.62
C ASP A 13 -5.48 15.68 -14.56
N GLU A 14 -5.67 14.45 -15.03
CA GLU A 14 -6.82 14.05 -15.83
C GLU A 14 -7.40 12.74 -15.28
N LEU A 15 -8.70 12.74 -15.03
CA LEU A 15 -9.44 11.54 -14.67
C LEU A 15 -10.32 11.08 -15.83
N ARG A 16 -10.50 9.76 -15.95
CA ARG A 16 -11.37 9.14 -16.97
C ARG A 16 -12.41 8.29 -16.29
N PHE A 17 -13.68 8.56 -16.58
CA PHE A 17 -14.82 7.83 -16.04
C PHE A 17 -15.61 7.16 -17.15
N GLY A 18 -16.24 6.01 -16.85
CA GLY A 18 -17.37 5.52 -17.64
C GLY A 18 -18.52 6.52 -17.55
N LEU A 19 -19.28 6.70 -18.64
CA LEU A 19 -20.38 7.66 -18.68
C LEU A 19 -21.43 7.38 -17.60
N ASP A 20 -21.76 6.10 -17.38
CA ASP A 20 -22.73 5.70 -16.35
C ASP A 20 -22.20 5.97 -14.93
N ALA A 21 -20.90 5.75 -14.70
CA ALA A 21 -20.27 6.04 -13.41
C ALA A 21 -20.27 7.54 -13.08
N LEU A 22 -20.28 8.43 -14.08
CA LEU A 22 -20.42 9.88 -13.84
C LEU A 22 -21.77 10.19 -13.17
N ALA A 23 -22.84 9.50 -13.53
CA ALA A 23 -24.18 9.74 -12.97
C ALA A 23 -24.28 9.40 -11.47
N GLU A 24 -23.37 8.58 -10.95
CA GLU A 24 -23.28 8.20 -9.53
C GLU A 24 -22.45 9.20 -8.69
N THR A 25 -21.89 10.22 -9.33
CA THR A 25 -21.07 11.25 -8.66
C THR A 25 -21.87 12.51 -8.32
N HIS A 26 -21.23 13.44 -7.60
CA HIS A 26 -21.79 14.75 -7.27
C HIS A 26 -21.42 15.83 -8.29
N TRP A 27 -20.94 15.46 -9.49
CA TRP A 27 -20.61 16.43 -10.54
C TRP A 27 -21.88 17.09 -11.08
N LEU A 28 -21.92 18.42 -11.03
CA LEU A 28 -23.03 19.21 -11.54
C LEU A 28 -22.64 19.91 -12.84
N PRO A 29 -23.56 20.08 -13.79
CA PRO A 29 -23.35 20.96 -14.93
C PRO A 29 -23.00 22.37 -14.46
N ALA A 30 -21.97 22.97 -15.04
CA ALA A 30 -21.56 24.34 -14.77
C ALA A 30 -21.65 25.18 -16.04
N ASP A 31 -22.07 26.44 -15.90
CA ASP A 31 -21.96 27.40 -16.99
C ASP A 31 -20.50 27.82 -17.20
N ARG A 32 -20.21 28.45 -18.34
CA ARG A 32 -18.85 28.85 -18.71
C ARG A 32 -18.22 29.82 -17.71
N ARG A 33 -18.99 30.74 -17.14
CA ARG A 33 -18.47 31.77 -16.23
C ARG A 33 -18.04 31.13 -14.92
N LEU A 34 -18.92 30.31 -14.33
CA LEU A 34 -18.65 29.56 -13.11
C LEU A 34 -17.47 28.61 -13.30
N PHE A 35 -17.39 27.91 -14.44
CA PHE A 35 -16.26 27.05 -14.75
C PHE A 35 -14.94 27.83 -14.79
N CYS A 36 -14.89 28.99 -15.47
CA CYS A 36 -13.69 29.81 -15.53
C CYS A 36 -13.26 30.33 -14.15
N GLU A 37 -14.22 30.78 -13.33
CA GLU A 37 -13.95 31.26 -11.96
C GLU A 37 -13.35 30.14 -11.09
N LEU A 38 -13.98 28.96 -11.06
CA LEU A 38 -13.50 27.81 -10.30
C LEU A 38 -12.16 27.27 -10.82
N TRP A 39 -11.98 27.23 -12.14
CA TRP A 39 -10.72 26.81 -12.75
C TRP A 39 -9.56 27.74 -12.37
N GLN A 40 -9.78 29.06 -12.42
CA GLN A 40 -8.76 30.03 -12.01
C GLN A 40 -8.42 29.89 -10.53
N ALA A 41 -9.41 29.64 -9.68
CA ALA A 41 -9.19 29.37 -8.27
C ALA A 41 -8.37 28.09 -8.05
N GLU A 42 -8.67 27.00 -8.77
CA GLU A 42 -7.89 25.76 -8.69
C GLU A 42 -6.45 25.97 -9.17
N VAL A 43 -6.24 26.62 -10.32
CA VAL A 43 -4.90 26.95 -10.83
C VAL A 43 -4.11 27.78 -9.83
N ALA A 44 -4.74 28.78 -9.21
CA ALA A 44 -4.09 29.64 -8.21
C ALA A 44 -3.75 28.89 -6.91
N ALA A 45 -4.43 27.79 -6.61
CA ALA A 45 -4.16 26.94 -5.46
C ALA A 45 -3.09 25.86 -5.73
N VAL A 46 -2.66 25.66 -6.98
CA VAL A 46 -1.61 24.69 -7.31
C VAL A 46 -0.26 25.23 -6.81
N PRO A 47 0.46 24.49 -5.94
CA PRO A 47 1.78 24.91 -5.51
C PRO A 47 2.77 24.85 -6.68
N GLU A 48 3.69 25.82 -6.75
CA GLU A 48 4.74 25.86 -7.77
C GLU A 48 5.62 24.60 -7.75
N LEU A 49 5.87 24.07 -6.56
CA LEU A 49 6.68 22.88 -6.33
C LEU A 49 5.95 21.91 -5.38
N THR A 50 6.08 20.62 -5.65
CA THR A 50 5.63 19.55 -4.75
C THR A 50 6.84 18.78 -4.26
N THR A 51 6.91 18.53 -2.95
CA THR A 51 7.93 17.66 -2.36
C THR A 51 7.42 16.23 -2.33
N SER A 52 8.23 15.29 -2.80
CA SER A 52 7.94 13.86 -2.75
C SER A 52 9.19 13.10 -2.31
N THR A 53 9.00 12.00 -1.60
CA THR A 53 10.09 11.15 -1.13
C THR A 53 10.08 9.84 -1.90
N PHE A 54 11.22 9.48 -2.47
CA PHE A 54 11.44 8.21 -3.16
C PHE A 54 12.65 7.51 -2.55
N HIS A 55 12.65 6.18 -2.57
CA HIS A 55 13.81 5.39 -2.13
C HIS A 55 14.48 4.77 -3.35
N ILE A 56 15.80 4.96 -3.45
CA ILE A 56 16.59 4.49 -4.58
C ILE A 56 17.80 3.73 -4.05
N VAL A 57 18.04 2.53 -4.58
CA VAL A 57 19.29 1.80 -4.35
C VAL A 57 20.26 2.15 -5.47
N THR A 58 21.41 2.67 -5.09
CA THR A 58 22.47 3.13 -6.00
C THR A 58 23.71 2.26 -5.84
N GLY A 59 24.70 2.44 -6.73
CA GLY A 59 25.95 1.68 -6.72
C GLY A 59 25.87 0.34 -7.46
N LEU A 60 26.64 -0.65 -7.01
CA LEU A 60 26.73 -1.96 -7.67
C LEU A 60 25.49 -2.81 -7.36
N LEU A 61 24.54 -2.83 -8.30
CA LEU A 61 23.28 -3.58 -8.13
C LEU A 61 23.40 -5.07 -8.46
N LEU A 62 24.22 -5.44 -9.45
CA LEU A 62 24.35 -6.84 -9.90
C LEU A 62 24.68 -7.83 -8.76
N PRO A 63 25.62 -7.53 -7.84
CA PRO A 63 25.95 -8.44 -6.74
C PRO A 63 24.79 -8.70 -5.77
N ILE A 64 23.87 -7.74 -5.63
CA ILE A 64 22.74 -7.82 -4.70
C ILE A 64 21.40 -8.03 -5.41
N TRP A 65 21.40 -8.25 -6.73
CA TRP A 65 20.20 -8.26 -7.56
C TRP A 65 19.12 -9.22 -7.05
N ARG A 66 19.51 -10.43 -6.64
CA ARG A 66 18.61 -11.47 -6.09
C ARG A 66 18.00 -11.12 -4.72
N ARG A 67 18.53 -10.09 -4.05
CA ARG A 67 18.08 -9.63 -2.71
C ARG A 67 17.18 -8.40 -2.81
N LEU A 68 17.18 -7.70 -3.94
CA LEU A 68 16.26 -6.61 -4.21
C LEU A 68 14.83 -7.17 -4.41
N PRO A 69 13.78 -6.37 -4.17
CA PRO A 69 12.41 -6.81 -4.44
C PRO A 69 12.22 -7.21 -5.91
N ASP A 70 11.31 -8.14 -6.21
CA ASP A 70 11.08 -8.58 -7.61
C ASP A 70 10.02 -7.72 -8.32
N HIS A 71 9.26 -6.94 -7.56
CA HIS A 71 8.25 -6.01 -8.07
C HIS A 71 8.89 -4.64 -8.33
N ASP A 72 8.44 -3.96 -9.38
CA ASP A 72 8.93 -2.65 -9.82
C ASP A 72 10.46 -2.59 -10.06
N CYS A 73 10.87 -3.01 -11.26
CA CYS A 73 12.29 -3.03 -11.68
C CYS A 73 12.74 -1.72 -12.35
N GLN A 74 12.05 -0.61 -12.08
CA GLN A 74 12.34 0.67 -12.72
C GLN A 74 13.69 1.25 -12.24
N VAL A 75 14.46 1.75 -13.19
CA VAL A 75 15.73 2.45 -12.96
C VAL A 75 15.50 3.94 -13.16
N TYR A 76 15.78 4.71 -12.13
CA TYR A 76 15.62 6.16 -12.13
C TYR A 76 16.98 6.78 -12.42
N ARG A 77 16.96 7.84 -13.24
CA ARG A 77 18.08 8.75 -13.44
C ARG A 77 17.64 10.13 -13.00
N ILE A 78 18.15 10.57 -11.85
CA ILE A 78 17.82 11.87 -11.27
C ILE A 78 19.05 12.76 -11.29
N GLN A 79 18.83 14.07 -11.38
CA GLN A 79 19.87 15.08 -11.27
C GLN A 79 19.44 16.08 -10.20
N THR A 80 20.32 16.37 -9.25
CA THR A 80 20.08 17.40 -8.24
C THR A 80 20.33 18.79 -8.82
N ASP A 81 19.83 19.83 -8.15
CA ASP A 81 20.07 21.22 -8.56
C ASP A 81 21.57 21.59 -8.53
N ALA A 82 22.35 20.89 -7.70
CA ALA A 82 23.81 21.00 -7.64
C ALA A 82 24.54 20.28 -8.80
N GLY A 83 23.80 19.60 -9.69
CA GLY A 83 24.34 18.89 -10.85
C GLY A 83 24.78 17.45 -10.57
N GLU A 84 24.61 16.94 -9.34
CA GLU A 84 24.90 15.54 -9.02
C GLU A 84 23.94 14.62 -9.78
N ARG A 85 24.48 13.60 -10.45
CA ARG A 85 23.70 12.64 -11.22
C ARG A 85 23.66 11.31 -10.49
N ILE A 86 22.46 10.85 -10.16
CA ILE A 86 22.24 9.61 -9.46
C ILE A 86 21.48 8.66 -10.40
N ILE A 87 21.99 7.44 -10.53
CA ILE A 87 21.31 6.34 -11.22
C ILE A 87 21.12 5.23 -10.20
N GLY A 88 19.91 4.69 -10.14
CA GLY A 88 19.63 3.59 -9.24
C GLY A 88 18.25 2.99 -9.45
N ARG A 89 17.99 1.89 -8.75
CA ARG A 89 16.70 1.20 -8.82
C ARG A 89 15.73 1.82 -7.81
N HIS A 90 14.53 2.17 -8.26
CA HIS A 90 13.45 2.60 -7.38
C HIS A 90 12.99 1.44 -6.48
N ILE A 91 12.81 1.73 -5.20
CA ILE A 91 12.25 0.81 -4.22
C ILE A 91 11.00 1.48 -3.64
N ALA A 92 9.86 0.82 -3.78
CA ALA A 92 8.63 1.26 -3.13
C ALA A 92 8.88 1.42 -1.62
N PRO A 93 8.39 2.51 -0.98
CA PRO A 93 8.64 2.79 0.44
C PRO A 93 8.30 1.60 1.36
N THR A 94 7.22 0.89 1.01
CA THR A 94 6.74 -0.30 1.70
C THR A 94 7.78 -1.44 1.69
N LEU A 95 8.60 -1.56 0.64
CA LEU A 95 9.57 -2.64 0.47
C LEU A 95 10.95 -2.35 1.06
N VAL A 96 11.24 -1.09 1.43
CA VAL A 96 12.56 -0.67 1.93
C VAL A 96 12.99 -1.49 3.13
N ALA A 97 12.12 -1.63 4.13
CA ALA A 97 12.43 -2.37 5.34
C ALA A 97 12.74 -3.85 5.07
N THR A 98 11.96 -4.48 4.17
CA THR A 98 12.18 -5.86 3.72
C THR A 98 13.52 -6.02 3.03
N MET A 99 13.84 -5.09 2.12
CA MET A 99 15.09 -5.08 1.38
C MET A 99 16.30 -4.92 2.32
N LEU A 100 16.26 -3.97 3.24
CA LEU A 100 17.34 -3.76 4.22
C LEU A 100 17.58 -5.03 5.06
N ARG A 101 16.51 -5.71 5.51
CA ARG A 101 16.61 -7.01 6.20
C ARG A 101 17.25 -8.08 5.33
N LYS A 102 16.85 -8.21 4.06
CA LYS A 102 17.45 -9.17 3.12
C LYS A 102 18.93 -8.90 2.84
N LEU A 103 19.35 -7.64 2.95
CA LEU A 103 20.75 -7.23 2.79
C LEU A 103 21.59 -7.43 4.08
N GLY A 104 20.95 -7.82 5.19
CA GLY A 104 21.63 -7.99 6.48
C GLY A 104 22.04 -6.66 7.12
N ILE A 105 21.35 -5.57 6.78
CA ILE A 105 21.60 -4.25 7.35
C ILE A 105 20.83 -4.13 8.67
N ASP A 106 21.55 -3.92 9.76
CA ASP A 106 20.99 -3.64 11.09
C ASP A 106 20.41 -2.21 11.15
N ASN A 107 19.52 -1.93 12.11
CA ASN A 107 18.76 -0.66 12.23
C ASN A 107 17.75 -0.40 11.11
N VAL A 108 16.99 -1.41 10.71
CA VAL A 108 15.86 -1.23 9.81
C VAL A 108 14.78 -0.39 10.49
N PRO A 109 14.23 0.65 9.83
CA PRO A 109 13.10 1.40 10.38
C PRO A 109 11.98 0.43 10.76
N THR A 110 11.62 0.42 12.04
CA THR A 110 10.51 -0.40 12.52
C THR A 110 9.23 0.28 12.08
N LEU A 111 8.45 -0.38 11.22
CA LEU A 111 7.13 0.09 10.86
C LEU A 111 6.28 0.11 12.15
N ALA A 112 5.81 1.28 12.55
CA ALA A 112 5.01 1.40 13.76
C ALA A 112 3.73 0.56 13.59
N PRO A 113 3.27 -0.18 14.62
CA PRO A 113 2.07 -1.01 14.51
C PRO A 113 0.83 -0.24 14.04
N GLU A 114 0.68 1.02 14.44
CA GLU A 114 -0.39 1.93 13.98
C GLU A 114 -0.35 2.18 12.47
N GLU A 115 0.83 2.48 11.92
CA GLU A 115 1.03 2.72 10.50
C GLU A 115 0.83 1.44 9.69
N ALA A 116 1.34 0.32 10.21
CA ALA A 116 1.15 -1.01 9.63
C ALA A 116 -0.33 -1.41 9.58
N TRP A 117 -1.05 -1.14 10.66
CA TRP A 117 -2.47 -1.41 10.78
C TRP A 117 -3.30 -0.57 9.80
N THR A 118 -3.05 0.73 9.76
CA THR A 118 -3.71 1.66 8.83
C THR A 118 -3.51 1.22 7.38
N GLY A 119 -2.25 0.92 6.99
CA GLY A 119 -1.96 0.44 5.64
C GLY A 119 -2.62 -0.90 5.31
N LEU A 120 -2.75 -1.81 6.27
CA LEU A 120 -3.45 -3.09 6.11
C LEU A 120 -4.96 -2.89 5.90
N VAL A 121 -5.59 -2.05 6.72
CA VAL A 121 -7.05 -1.77 6.65
C VAL A 121 -7.42 -1.09 5.34
N GLU A 122 -6.60 -0.13 4.89
CA GLU A 122 -6.80 0.54 3.61
C GLU A 122 -6.42 -0.36 2.42
N GLY A 123 -5.67 -1.43 2.67
CA GLY A 123 -5.24 -2.39 1.65
C GLY A 123 -4.07 -1.89 0.79
N ARG A 124 -3.38 -0.84 1.24
CA ARG A 124 -2.15 -0.33 0.61
C ARG A 124 -0.99 -1.32 0.78
N ILE A 125 -0.97 -2.05 1.89
CA ILE A 125 0.10 -3.01 2.20
C ILE A 125 -0.43 -4.38 2.62
N GLY A 126 0.43 -5.40 2.50
CA GLY A 126 0.35 -6.67 3.22
C GLY A 126 1.61 -6.88 4.06
N LEU A 127 1.53 -7.66 5.14
CA LEU A 127 2.69 -7.96 5.99
C LEU A 127 3.03 -9.44 5.89
N GLN A 128 4.31 -9.75 5.79
CA GLN A 128 4.86 -11.11 5.86
C GLN A 128 5.58 -11.24 7.19
N LEU A 129 5.16 -12.18 8.02
CA LEU A 129 5.75 -12.49 9.30
C LEU A 129 6.59 -13.77 9.18
N ALA A 130 7.36 -14.07 10.23
CA ALA A 130 8.05 -15.35 10.37
C ALA A 130 7.08 -16.54 10.26
N ASP A 131 7.64 -17.73 10.06
CA ASP A 131 6.88 -19.00 9.93
C ASP A 131 5.93 -19.04 8.71
N GLY A 132 6.13 -18.17 7.71
CA GLY A 132 5.32 -18.13 6.49
C GLY A 132 3.94 -17.48 6.66
N LEU A 133 3.70 -16.83 7.80
CA LEU A 133 2.46 -16.11 8.06
C LEU A 133 2.36 -14.84 7.22
N VAL A 134 1.17 -14.55 6.71
CA VAL A 134 0.91 -13.33 5.94
C VAL A 134 -0.38 -12.67 6.43
N LEU A 135 -0.32 -11.37 6.71
CA LEU A 135 -1.47 -10.51 6.96
C LEU A 135 -1.81 -9.71 5.71
N ARG A 136 -3.10 -9.72 5.34
CA ARG A 136 -3.59 -9.00 4.17
C ARG A 136 -5.04 -8.56 4.35
N ARG A 137 -5.44 -7.52 3.62
CA ARG A 137 -6.86 -7.18 3.44
C ARG A 137 -7.54 -8.21 2.54
N SER A 138 -8.69 -8.72 2.96
CA SER A 138 -9.51 -9.66 2.20
C SER A 138 -10.97 -9.24 2.24
N ARG A 139 -11.67 -9.31 1.11
CA ARG A 139 -13.13 -9.09 1.04
C ARG A 139 -13.85 -10.39 1.39
N VAL A 140 -14.72 -10.35 2.40
CA VAL A 140 -15.48 -11.49 2.92
C VAL A 140 -16.89 -11.03 3.23
N MET A 141 -17.91 -11.71 2.68
CA MET A 141 -19.32 -11.34 2.90
C MET A 141 -19.60 -9.84 2.72
N ASN A 142 -19.04 -9.26 1.64
CA ASN A 142 -19.16 -7.83 1.30
C ASN A 142 -18.45 -6.84 2.26
N ASP A 143 -17.68 -7.33 3.23
CA ASP A 143 -16.91 -6.51 4.17
C ASP A 143 -15.39 -6.70 3.99
N TYR A 144 -14.60 -5.70 4.35
CA TYR A 144 -13.14 -5.75 4.28
C TYR A 144 -12.53 -6.07 5.62
N ARG A 145 -11.82 -7.20 5.69
CA ARG A 145 -11.26 -7.73 6.93
C ARG A 145 -9.77 -7.98 6.77
N VAL A 146 -9.03 -7.82 7.87
CA VAL A 146 -7.60 -8.17 7.92
C VAL A 146 -7.49 -9.66 8.23
N GLU A 147 -7.08 -10.43 7.22
CA GLU A 147 -6.96 -11.89 7.28
C GLU A 147 -5.51 -12.31 7.54
N LEU A 148 -5.33 -13.27 8.45
CA LEU A 148 -4.08 -14.01 8.62
C LEU A 148 -4.14 -15.32 7.83
N ILE A 149 -3.17 -15.53 6.95
CA ILE A 149 -3.00 -16.76 6.17
C ILE A 149 -1.63 -17.39 6.41
N GLY A 150 -1.45 -18.64 6.01
CA GLY A 150 -0.18 -19.38 6.14
C GLY A 150 0.01 -20.06 7.49
N PHE A 151 -0.99 -20.02 8.39
CA PHE A 151 -0.94 -20.73 9.66
C PHE A 151 -1.14 -22.24 9.47
N THR A 152 -0.57 -23.04 10.38
CA THR A 152 -0.83 -24.49 10.47
C THR A 152 -1.87 -24.78 11.54
N ASP A 153 -2.49 -25.96 11.52
CA ASP A 153 -3.53 -26.35 12.49
C ASP A 153 -3.03 -26.29 13.94
N ALA A 154 -1.76 -26.63 14.17
CA ALA A 154 -1.11 -26.53 15.48
C ALA A 154 -1.05 -25.08 16.01
N MET A 155 -1.13 -24.07 15.13
CA MET A 155 -1.10 -22.67 15.50
C MET A 155 -2.47 -22.12 15.87
N VAL A 156 -3.55 -22.78 15.46
CA VAL A 156 -4.91 -22.24 15.61
C VAL A 156 -5.26 -21.96 17.08
N PRO A 157 -4.99 -22.86 18.06
CA PRO A 157 -5.30 -22.58 19.46
C PRO A 157 -4.58 -21.35 19.99
N ARG A 158 -3.29 -21.19 19.68
CA ARG A 158 -2.50 -20.02 20.12
C ARG A 158 -2.97 -18.72 19.47
N LEU A 159 -3.33 -18.76 18.18
CA LEU A 159 -3.81 -17.59 17.45
C LEU A 159 -5.19 -17.14 17.97
N LYS A 160 -6.09 -18.08 18.28
CA LYS A 160 -7.37 -17.78 18.94
C LYS A 160 -7.16 -17.19 20.33
N ALA A 161 -6.20 -17.71 21.10
CA ALA A 161 -5.89 -17.17 22.42
C ALA A 161 -5.34 -15.72 22.37
N LEU A 162 -4.76 -15.30 21.23
CA LEU A 162 -4.38 -13.91 20.98
C LEU A 162 -5.55 -13.01 20.59
N GLY A 163 -6.76 -13.55 20.44
CA GLY A 163 -7.97 -12.81 20.11
C GLY A 163 -8.37 -12.86 18.63
N LEU A 164 -7.68 -13.62 17.78
CA LEU A 164 -8.08 -13.72 16.37
C LEU A 164 -9.43 -14.43 16.24
N ILE A 165 -10.28 -13.87 15.38
CA ILE A 165 -11.60 -14.42 15.07
C ILE A 165 -11.42 -15.55 14.08
N ALA A 166 -11.95 -16.72 14.41
CA ALA A 166 -11.92 -17.89 13.56
C ALA A 166 -13.30 -18.18 12.98
N GLU A 167 -13.37 -18.26 11.66
CA GLU A 167 -14.62 -18.53 10.94
C GLU A 167 -14.38 -19.62 9.89
N ILE A 168 -15.41 -20.45 9.65
CA ILE A 168 -15.42 -21.40 8.55
C ILE A 168 -16.18 -20.74 7.40
N ILE A 169 -15.48 -20.43 6.31
CA ILE A 169 -16.05 -19.78 5.12
C ILE A 169 -15.69 -20.64 3.91
N SER A 170 -16.69 -21.03 3.14
CA SER A 170 -16.54 -21.93 1.98
C SER A 170 -15.72 -23.18 2.33
N TRP A 171 -16.08 -23.86 3.43
CA TRP A 171 -15.45 -25.09 3.93
C TRP A 171 -14.00 -24.95 4.40
N LYS A 172 -13.48 -23.72 4.51
CA LYS A 172 -12.12 -23.45 4.95
C LYS A 172 -12.11 -22.62 6.23
N LEU A 173 -11.27 -23.02 7.19
CA LEU A 173 -10.97 -22.21 8.37
C LEU A 173 -10.18 -20.97 7.96
N ARG A 174 -10.66 -19.80 8.37
CA ARG A 174 -10.02 -18.50 8.15
C ARG A 174 -9.89 -17.76 9.48
N LEU A 175 -8.78 -17.05 9.63
CA LEU A 175 -8.47 -16.27 10.83
C LEU A 175 -8.40 -14.79 10.49
N PHE A 176 -9.03 -13.96 11.30
CA PHE A 176 -9.11 -12.52 11.10
C PHE A 176 -8.68 -11.76 12.36
N ILE A 177 -8.05 -10.61 12.16
CA ILE A 177 -7.87 -9.63 13.23
C ILE A 177 -9.16 -8.79 13.32
N PRO A 178 -9.78 -8.66 14.50
CA PRO A 178 -10.87 -7.74 14.74
C PRO A 178 -10.50 -6.32 14.29
N THR A 179 -11.39 -5.67 13.54
CA THR A 179 -11.17 -4.31 13.00
C THR A 179 -11.54 -3.17 13.96
N ALA A 180 -12.03 -3.49 15.16
CA ALA A 180 -12.33 -2.51 16.21
C ALA A 180 -11.05 -1.85 16.77
N GLU A 181 -11.19 -0.92 17.72
CA GLU A 181 -10.08 -0.10 18.31
C GLU A 181 -8.85 -0.91 18.78
N GLN A 182 -8.98 -2.23 18.97
CA GLN A 182 -7.92 -3.11 19.47
C GLN A 182 -7.04 -3.71 18.34
N GLY A 183 -7.37 -3.50 17.07
CA GLY A 183 -6.69 -4.15 15.93
C GLY A 183 -5.18 -3.84 15.86
N SER A 184 -4.79 -2.58 16.09
CA SER A 184 -3.38 -2.15 16.15
C SER A 184 -2.61 -2.82 17.30
N ALA A 185 -3.21 -2.90 18.49
CA ALA A 185 -2.60 -3.55 19.66
C ALA A 185 -2.45 -5.08 19.46
N MET A 186 -3.42 -5.71 18.81
CA MET A 186 -3.34 -7.12 18.43
C MET A 186 -2.26 -7.35 17.37
N LEU A 187 -2.14 -6.45 16.39
CA LEU A 187 -1.05 -6.49 15.42
C LEU A 187 0.31 -6.38 16.12
N ALA A 188 0.47 -5.46 17.08
CA ALA A 188 1.69 -5.35 17.88
C ALA A 188 2.00 -6.67 18.61
N SER A 189 1.01 -7.29 19.26
CA SER A 189 1.16 -8.58 19.94
C SER A 189 1.55 -9.73 19.00
N LEU A 190 1.07 -9.70 17.74
CA LEU A 190 1.49 -10.64 16.72
C LEU A 190 2.93 -10.39 16.27
N LEU A 191 3.32 -9.12 16.09
CA LEU A 191 4.68 -8.73 15.68
C LEU A 191 5.74 -9.08 16.75
N ASP A 192 5.37 -9.01 18.03
CA ASP A 192 6.22 -9.42 19.15
C ASP A 192 6.53 -10.93 19.12
N ARG A 193 5.57 -11.75 18.66
CA ARG A 193 5.70 -13.22 18.62
C ARG A 193 6.22 -13.73 17.28
N HIS A 194 5.86 -13.05 16.20
CA HIS A 194 6.23 -13.39 14.84
C HIS A 194 6.89 -12.16 14.21
N ARG A 195 8.23 -12.22 14.15
CA ARG A 195 9.04 -11.15 13.58
C ARG A 195 8.54 -10.75 12.19
N LEU A 196 8.40 -9.46 11.93
CA LEU A 196 8.14 -8.93 10.59
C LEU A 196 9.31 -9.27 9.66
N VAL A 197 9.04 -10.08 8.64
CA VAL A 197 10.00 -10.48 7.62
C VAL A 197 9.92 -9.53 6.43
N GLY A 198 8.71 -9.15 6.03
CA GLY A 198 8.50 -8.29 4.89
C GLY A 198 7.19 -7.53 4.92
N VAL A 199 7.10 -6.54 4.04
CA VAL A 199 5.90 -5.80 3.70
C VAL A 199 5.76 -5.89 2.19
N THR A 200 4.54 -5.97 1.67
CA THR A 200 4.23 -6.04 0.25
C THR A 200 3.34 -4.86 -0.12
N ASP A 201 3.65 -4.17 -1.22
CA ASP A 201 2.78 -3.12 -1.76
C ASP A 201 1.60 -3.74 -2.51
N ARG A 202 0.39 -3.23 -2.27
CA ARG A 202 -0.83 -3.63 -2.97
C ARG A 202 -1.50 -2.49 -3.72
N THR A 203 -0.94 -1.28 -3.66
CA THR A 203 -1.48 -0.10 -4.32
C THR A 203 -1.54 -0.27 -5.85
N ALA A 204 -0.72 -1.17 -6.42
CA ALA A 204 -0.66 -1.45 -7.85
C ALA A 204 -1.67 -2.51 -8.36
N ALA A 205 -2.54 -3.07 -7.51
CA ALA A 205 -3.48 -4.14 -7.89
C ALA A 205 -4.96 -3.69 -8.02
N ALA A 206 -5.20 -2.38 -8.13
CA ALA A 206 -6.53 -1.80 -8.33
C ALA A 206 -6.70 -1.26 -9.76
#